data_AF-A0A5N1JFZ2-F1
#
_entry.id   AF-A0A5N1JFZ2-F1
#
_cell.length_a   1.000
_cell.length_b   1.000
_cell.length_c   1.000
_cell.angle_alpha   90.00
_cell.angle_beta   90.00
_cell.angle_gamma   90.00
#
_symmetry.space_group_name_H-M   'P 1'
#
loop_
_entity.id
_entity.type
_entity.pdbx_description
1 polymer ?
#
loop_
_entity_poly.entity_id
_entity_poly.type
_entity_poly.pdbx_seq_one_letter_code
_entity_poly.pdbx_strand_id
1 'polypeptide(L)'
;MNPKAFGQERKKPSPQPDMAIQLDFGSAQAVTNLLAKTKTTDAELDGIAKLYGSQQLIRKVTSYNKTGTEAAFKQTLREIVETGTVKGNDPFEWKAVKAKLPEIRALVRQLETKASFIEDVKALISPYSPATLPVKARACFLVGGGALGFTFGGDDTFNVALQKIGDDYEGLVYLVAHELYHTIQQVGEHHRTNGKTAANPPKNIDNTYTLLANLWAEGSASLVGDFTKIKQPGGFSKEQQEQYDRNGQRSRQNFALFESLLFSAFHDSTANLSELYNIGFTVAFDETSYFMGYRMAKVIEEYRGKDVLAGLITQNPIEFCRVYRAIYKQFPDRNIIEFSGSTEAILTRMEAWNDKL
;
A
#
# COMPACT_ATOMS: atom_id res chain seq x y z
N MET A 1 -15.96 28.79 34.09
CA MET A 1 -16.41 28.82 32.67
C MET A 1 -17.02 27.47 32.34
N ASN A 2 -18.22 27.49 31.77
CA ASN A 2 -19.07 26.32 31.56
C ASN A 2 -18.63 25.59 30.26
N PRO A 3 -18.31 24.28 30.27
CA PRO A 3 -17.94 23.56 29.06
C PRO A 3 -19.21 23.30 28.24
N LYS A 4 -19.48 24.15 27.26
CA LYS A 4 -20.56 23.91 26.31
C LYS A 4 -20.20 22.71 25.43
N ALA A 5 -21.08 21.73 25.47
CA ALA A 5 -21.17 20.55 24.65
C ALA A 5 -20.83 20.80 23.18
N PHE A 6 -19.82 20.09 22.67
CA PHE A 6 -19.71 19.78 21.24
C PHE A 6 -20.69 18.66 20.91
N GLY A 7 -21.98 18.99 20.89
CA GLY A 7 -22.96 18.19 20.17
C GLY A 7 -22.74 18.43 18.69
N GLN A 8 -21.80 17.72 18.07
CA GLN A 8 -21.82 17.57 16.62
C GLN A 8 -23.13 16.86 16.27
N GLU A 9 -24.03 17.57 15.58
CA GLU A 9 -25.11 16.92 14.86
C GLU A 9 -24.50 15.76 14.07
N ARG A 10 -25.02 14.54 14.28
CA ARG A 10 -24.65 13.39 13.47
C ARG A 10 -25.04 13.71 12.04
N LYS A 11 -24.10 14.24 11.25
CA LYS A 11 -24.24 14.36 9.80
C LYS A 11 -24.72 13.00 9.29
N LYS A 12 -25.77 13.01 8.47
CA LYS A 12 -26.20 11.81 7.74
C LYS A 12 -24.96 11.23 7.05
N PRO A 13 -24.79 9.89 7.04
CA PRO A 13 -23.64 9.27 6.38
C PRO A 13 -23.56 9.81 4.96
N SER A 14 -22.38 10.31 4.60
CA SER A 14 -22.09 10.73 3.23
C SER A 14 -22.40 9.57 2.29
N PRO A 15 -22.94 9.85 1.08
CA PRO A 15 -23.11 8.82 0.06
C PRO A 15 -21.79 8.06 -0.13
N GLN A 16 -21.84 6.74 -0.24
CA GLN A 16 -20.63 5.94 -0.46
C GLN A 16 -20.06 6.22 -1.86
N PRO A 17 -18.73 6.18 -2.04
CA PRO A 17 -18.12 6.31 -3.36
C PRO A 17 -18.64 5.21 -4.30
N ASP A 18 -18.91 5.57 -5.55
CA ASP A 18 -19.24 4.59 -6.60
C ASP A 18 -17.97 3.81 -6.98
N MET A 19 -17.81 2.63 -6.38
CA MET A 19 -16.62 1.79 -6.50
C MET A 19 -16.97 0.45 -7.14
N ALA A 20 -16.44 0.22 -8.35
CA ALA A 20 -16.52 -1.03 -9.07
C ALA A 20 -15.17 -1.78 -8.99
N ILE A 21 -15.15 -2.90 -8.26
CA ILE A 21 -13.97 -3.77 -8.13
C ILE A 21 -14.22 -5.06 -8.91
N GLN A 22 -13.37 -5.34 -9.89
CA GLN A 22 -13.33 -6.63 -10.59
C GLN A 22 -12.30 -7.54 -9.92
N LEU A 23 -12.70 -8.72 -9.46
CA LEU A 23 -11.75 -9.74 -8.99
C LEU A 23 -11.29 -10.62 -10.15
N ASP A 24 -9.99 -10.86 -10.27
CA ASP A 24 -9.38 -11.75 -11.26
C ASP A 24 -8.50 -12.79 -10.56
N PHE A 25 -8.96 -14.03 -10.55
CA PHE A 25 -8.27 -15.19 -9.99
C PHE A 25 -7.57 -16.06 -11.05
N GLY A 26 -7.68 -15.70 -12.33
CA GLY A 26 -7.35 -16.60 -13.43
C GLY A 26 -5.91 -17.10 -13.38
N SER A 27 -4.96 -16.22 -13.08
CA SER A 27 -3.54 -16.58 -12.95
C SER A 27 -3.29 -17.50 -11.75
N ALA A 28 -3.75 -17.12 -10.54
CA ALA A 28 -3.59 -17.95 -9.35
C ALA A 28 -4.20 -19.34 -9.52
N GLN A 29 -5.40 -19.43 -10.09
CA GLN A 29 -6.07 -20.71 -10.35
C GLN A 29 -5.29 -21.57 -11.35
N ALA A 30 -4.87 -21.00 -12.47
CA ALA A 30 -4.19 -21.76 -13.50
C ALA A 30 -2.83 -22.29 -13.00
N VAL A 31 -2.05 -21.47 -12.29
CA VAL A 31 -0.77 -21.89 -11.70
C VAL A 31 -0.98 -22.93 -10.61
N THR A 32 -1.90 -22.72 -9.66
CA THR A 32 -2.13 -23.70 -8.57
C THR A 32 -2.71 -25.02 -9.07
N ASN A 33 -3.51 -25.00 -10.15
CA ASN A 33 -3.97 -26.22 -10.81
C ASN A 33 -2.85 -26.95 -11.53
N LEU A 34 -1.93 -26.22 -12.19
CA LEU A 34 -0.75 -26.85 -12.79
C LEU A 34 0.17 -27.46 -11.73
N LEU A 35 0.41 -26.75 -10.63
CA LEU A 35 1.21 -27.24 -9.50
C LEU A 35 0.60 -28.47 -8.80
N ALA A 36 -0.67 -28.79 -9.02
CA ALA A 36 -1.27 -30.04 -8.51
C ALA A 36 -0.96 -31.26 -9.41
N LYS A 37 -0.42 -31.05 -10.62
CA LYS A 37 -0.02 -32.10 -11.55
C LYS A 37 1.43 -32.55 -11.31
N THR A 38 1.81 -33.63 -11.98
CA THR A 38 3.19 -34.16 -12.01
C THR A 38 3.87 -33.99 -13.38
N LYS A 39 3.14 -33.50 -14.38
CA LYS A 39 3.62 -33.22 -15.75
C LYS A 39 2.88 -32.02 -16.34
N THR A 40 3.52 -31.33 -17.29
CA THR A 40 2.93 -30.21 -18.03
C THR A 40 3.38 -30.20 -19.49
N THR A 41 2.62 -29.51 -20.35
CA THR A 41 2.94 -29.28 -21.76
C THR A 41 3.38 -27.83 -22.01
N ASP A 42 4.04 -27.56 -23.14
CA ASP A 42 4.40 -26.19 -23.51
C ASP A 42 3.16 -25.33 -23.75
N ALA A 43 2.10 -25.91 -24.33
CA ALA A 43 0.84 -25.22 -24.56
C ALA A 43 0.17 -24.75 -23.25
N GLU A 44 0.21 -25.56 -22.18
CA GLU A 44 -0.29 -25.15 -20.85
C GLU A 44 0.53 -24.00 -20.27
N LEU A 45 1.87 -24.08 -20.35
CA LEU A 45 2.77 -23.04 -19.84
C LEU A 45 2.59 -21.72 -20.61
N ASP A 46 2.49 -21.79 -21.94
CA ASP A 46 2.24 -20.62 -22.78
C ASP A 46 0.85 -20.03 -22.50
N GLY A 47 -0.16 -20.87 -22.29
CA GLY A 47 -1.50 -20.44 -21.90
C GLY A 47 -1.48 -19.69 -20.57
N ILE A 48 -0.82 -20.24 -19.54
CA ILE A 48 -0.69 -19.61 -18.22
C ILE A 48 0.10 -18.31 -18.29
N ALA A 49 1.21 -18.29 -19.02
CA ALA A 49 2.05 -17.11 -19.16
C ALA A 49 1.27 -15.94 -19.80
N LYS A 50 0.35 -16.20 -20.73
CA LYS A 50 -0.48 -15.18 -21.40
C LYS A 50 -1.63 -14.63 -20.55
N LEU A 51 -1.94 -15.24 -19.40
CA LEU A 51 -2.97 -14.69 -18.51
C LEU A 51 -2.53 -13.31 -18.01
N TYR A 52 -3.49 -12.39 -17.92
CA TYR A 52 -3.21 -11.01 -17.55
C TYR A 52 -2.44 -10.90 -16.22
N GLY A 53 -2.90 -11.57 -15.17
CA GLY A 53 -2.18 -11.60 -13.88
C GLY A 53 -0.77 -12.19 -13.97
N SER A 54 -0.54 -13.21 -14.79
CA SER A 54 0.81 -13.77 -15.00
C SER A 54 1.74 -12.78 -15.68
N GLN A 55 1.23 -12.01 -16.66
CA GLN A 55 1.99 -10.93 -17.31
C GLN A 55 2.34 -9.82 -16.32
N GLN A 56 1.44 -9.47 -15.40
CA GLN A 56 1.73 -8.51 -14.33
C GLN A 56 2.84 -9.02 -13.41
N LEU A 57 2.78 -10.29 -13.00
CA LEU A 57 3.84 -10.93 -12.21
C LEU A 57 5.19 -10.92 -12.92
N ILE A 58 5.24 -11.39 -14.17
CA ILE A 58 6.47 -11.44 -14.98
C ILE A 58 7.08 -10.04 -15.11
N ARG A 59 6.25 -9.03 -15.41
CA ARG A 59 6.70 -7.63 -15.48
C ARG A 59 7.27 -7.16 -14.14
N LYS A 60 6.61 -7.47 -13.03
CA LYS A 60 7.06 -7.07 -11.68
C LYS A 60 8.38 -7.74 -11.33
N VAL A 61 8.51 -9.05 -11.49
CA VAL A 61 9.75 -9.77 -11.21
C VAL A 61 10.89 -9.28 -12.10
N THR A 62 10.64 -9.08 -13.40
CA THR A 62 11.63 -8.52 -14.35
C THR A 62 12.16 -7.15 -13.92
N SER A 63 11.31 -6.32 -13.27
CA SER A 63 11.69 -4.97 -12.87
C SER A 63 12.85 -4.95 -11.87
N TYR A 64 12.86 -5.87 -10.90
CA TYR A 64 13.88 -5.96 -9.84
C TYR A 64 14.86 -7.13 -10.02
N ASN A 65 14.52 -8.12 -10.85
CA ASN A 65 15.39 -9.25 -11.18
C ASN A 65 15.39 -9.49 -12.69
N LYS A 66 16.48 -9.10 -13.36
CA LYS A 66 16.61 -9.23 -14.84
C LYS A 66 16.54 -10.66 -15.36
N THR A 67 16.70 -11.66 -14.51
CA THR A 67 16.53 -13.07 -14.90
C THR A 67 15.07 -13.54 -14.86
N GLY A 68 14.15 -12.79 -14.23
CA GLY A 68 12.73 -13.13 -14.07
C GLY A 68 11.88 -12.90 -15.32
N THR A 69 12.35 -13.38 -16.47
CA THR A 69 11.69 -13.25 -17.78
C THR A 69 10.52 -14.22 -17.94
N GLU A 70 9.71 -14.08 -18.99
CA GLU A 70 8.69 -15.08 -19.35
C GLU A 70 9.31 -16.48 -19.60
N ALA A 71 10.49 -16.54 -20.21
CA ALA A 71 11.19 -17.79 -20.42
C ALA A 71 11.54 -18.47 -19.07
N ALA A 72 12.06 -17.69 -18.12
CA ALA A 72 12.33 -18.18 -16.78
C ALA A 72 11.05 -18.59 -16.04
N PHE A 73 9.95 -17.84 -16.19
CA PHE A 73 8.64 -18.19 -15.63
C PHE A 73 8.21 -19.59 -16.09
N LYS A 74 8.20 -19.83 -17.41
CA LYS A 74 7.77 -21.12 -17.98
C LYS A 74 8.71 -22.26 -17.59
N GLN A 75 10.03 -22.04 -17.67
CA GLN A 75 11.03 -23.06 -17.35
C GLN A 75 10.96 -23.48 -15.88
N THR A 76 10.98 -22.52 -14.95
CA THR A 76 10.98 -22.81 -13.51
C THR A 76 9.63 -23.38 -13.04
N LEU A 77 8.52 -22.95 -13.65
CA LEU A 77 7.20 -23.51 -13.40
C LEU A 77 7.08 -24.97 -13.90
N ARG A 78 7.67 -25.29 -15.06
CA ARG A 78 7.78 -26.69 -15.52
C ARG A 78 8.56 -27.53 -14.53
N GLU A 79 9.72 -27.03 -14.10
CA GLU A 79 10.64 -27.78 -13.25
C GLU A 79 10.01 -28.13 -11.89
N ILE A 80 9.35 -27.17 -11.23
CA ILE A 80 8.68 -27.41 -9.95
C ILE A 80 7.50 -28.41 -10.09
N VAL A 81 6.81 -28.43 -11.24
CA VAL A 81 5.71 -29.38 -11.52
C VAL A 81 6.25 -30.79 -11.73
N GLU A 82 7.29 -30.93 -12.54
CA GLU A 82 7.80 -32.25 -12.97
C GLU A 82 8.76 -32.89 -11.97
N THR A 83 9.49 -32.08 -11.21
CA THR A 83 10.56 -32.57 -10.31
C THR A 83 10.28 -32.29 -8.84
N GLY A 84 9.30 -31.44 -8.53
CA GLY A 84 9.01 -31.01 -7.17
C GLY A 84 9.99 -29.97 -6.61
N THR A 85 10.95 -29.50 -7.40
CA THR A 85 11.89 -28.43 -7.01
C THR A 85 12.28 -27.55 -8.20
N VAL A 86 12.96 -26.44 -7.95
CA VAL A 86 13.61 -25.58 -8.96
C VAL A 86 15.11 -25.63 -8.73
N LYS A 87 15.90 -25.95 -9.75
CA LYS A 87 17.37 -25.96 -9.66
C LYS A 87 17.91 -24.55 -9.89
N GLY A 88 18.79 -24.11 -9.00
CA GLY A 88 19.37 -22.78 -9.09
C GLY A 88 18.39 -21.67 -8.70
N ASN A 89 18.34 -20.61 -9.50
CA ASN A 89 17.58 -19.41 -9.19
C ASN A 89 16.07 -19.62 -9.39
N ASP A 90 15.28 -19.26 -8.38
CA ASP A 90 13.81 -19.35 -8.39
C ASP A 90 13.20 -17.93 -8.25
N PRO A 91 13.27 -17.10 -9.31
CA PRO A 91 12.90 -15.68 -9.21
C PRO A 91 11.41 -15.45 -8.94
N PHE A 92 10.58 -16.49 -9.17
CA PHE A 92 9.15 -16.47 -8.95
C PHE A 92 8.72 -17.18 -7.66
N GLU A 93 9.67 -17.64 -6.83
CA GLU A 93 9.43 -18.29 -5.55
C GLU A 93 8.48 -19.52 -5.64
N TRP A 94 8.57 -20.32 -6.70
CA TRP A 94 7.67 -21.47 -6.88
C TRP A 94 7.77 -22.51 -5.79
N LYS A 95 8.95 -22.67 -5.15
CA LYS A 95 9.11 -23.53 -3.97
C LYS A 95 8.19 -23.09 -2.83
N ALA A 96 8.10 -21.78 -2.58
CA ALA A 96 7.24 -21.23 -1.54
C ALA A 96 5.75 -21.41 -1.89
N VAL A 97 5.39 -21.19 -3.16
CA VAL A 97 4.02 -21.43 -3.65
C VAL A 97 3.63 -22.90 -3.50
N LYS A 98 4.51 -23.83 -3.89
CA LYS A 98 4.26 -25.27 -3.79
C LYS A 98 4.09 -25.73 -2.34
N ALA A 99 4.91 -25.20 -1.43
CA ALA A 99 4.83 -25.52 0.00
C ALA A 99 3.51 -25.07 0.64
N LYS A 100 2.92 -23.95 0.18
CA LYS A 100 1.66 -23.40 0.68
C LYS A 100 0.45 -23.67 -0.22
N LEU A 101 0.57 -24.66 -1.12
CA LEU A 101 -0.46 -24.92 -2.12
C LEU A 101 -1.85 -25.25 -1.51
N PRO A 102 -1.97 -26.04 -0.42
CA PRO A 102 -3.25 -26.30 0.21
C PRO A 102 -3.93 -25.02 0.73
N GLU A 103 -3.19 -24.16 1.42
CA GLU A 103 -3.68 -22.91 2.00
C GLU A 103 -4.13 -21.94 0.91
N ILE A 104 -3.32 -21.77 -0.14
CA ILE A 104 -3.65 -20.91 -1.28
C ILE A 104 -4.95 -21.38 -1.96
N ARG A 105 -5.10 -22.70 -2.19
CA ARG A 105 -6.32 -23.25 -2.81
C ARG A 105 -7.55 -23.05 -1.92
N ALA A 106 -7.38 -23.20 -0.61
CA ALA A 106 -8.44 -22.94 0.36
C ALA A 106 -8.87 -21.46 0.33
N LEU A 107 -7.91 -20.54 0.32
CA LEU A 107 -8.16 -19.10 0.26
C LEU A 107 -8.84 -18.68 -1.04
N VAL A 108 -8.38 -19.16 -2.21
CA VAL A 108 -9.04 -18.91 -3.49
C VAL A 108 -10.49 -19.39 -3.47
N ARG A 109 -10.73 -20.62 -2.99
CA ARG A 109 -12.09 -21.16 -2.87
C ARG A 109 -12.97 -20.33 -1.94
N GLN A 110 -12.40 -19.84 -0.83
CA GLN A 110 -13.11 -18.97 0.09
C GLN A 110 -13.49 -17.64 -0.56
N LEU A 111 -12.60 -17.05 -1.36
CA LEU A 111 -12.87 -15.81 -2.10
C LEU A 111 -13.95 -15.98 -3.16
N GLU A 112 -13.96 -17.10 -3.88
CA GLU A 112 -15.00 -17.39 -4.88
C GLU A 112 -16.38 -17.63 -4.26
N THR A 113 -16.42 -18.23 -3.07
CA THR A 113 -17.68 -18.62 -2.42
C THR A 113 -18.24 -17.54 -1.49
N LYS A 114 -17.38 -16.66 -0.96
CA LYS A 114 -17.78 -15.60 -0.04
C LYS A 114 -18.07 -14.31 -0.80
N ALA A 115 -19.35 -14.14 -1.16
CA ALA A 115 -19.85 -12.95 -1.86
C ALA A 115 -19.59 -11.63 -1.13
N SER A 116 -19.32 -11.64 0.19
CA SER A 116 -19.06 -10.44 0.97
C SER A 116 -17.67 -9.84 0.79
N PHE A 117 -16.70 -10.54 0.17
CA PHE A 117 -15.31 -10.07 0.13
C PHE A 117 -15.15 -8.63 -0.37
N ILE A 118 -15.81 -8.31 -1.49
CA ILE A 118 -15.79 -6.95 -2.06
C ILE A 118 -16.40 -5.93 -1.10
N GLU A 119 -17.51 -6.29 -0.45
CA GLU A 119 -18.21 -5.41 0.49
C GLU A 119 -17.43 -5.22 1.79
N ASP A 120 -16.74 -6.25 2.26
CA ASP A 120 -15.84 -6.19 3.42
C ASP A 120 -14.67 -5.22 3.14
N VAL A 121 -14.05 -5.31 1.95
CA VAL A 121 -13.02 -4.37 1.49
C VAL A 121 -13.56 -2.94 1.37
N LYS A 122 -14.71 -2.76 0.70
CA LYS A 122 -15.36 -1.44 0.56
C LYS A 122 -15.70 -0.82 1.90
N ALA A 123 -16.11 -1.62 2.90
CA ALA A 123 -16.44 -1.12 4.23
C ALA A 123 -15.24 -0.52 4.96
N LEU A 124 -14.02 -1.04 4.71
CA LEU A 124 -12.78 -0.47 5.25
C LEU A 124 -12.40 0.84 4.56
N ILE A 125 -12.57 0.90 3.23
CA ILE A 125 -12.10 1.99 2.39
C ILE A 125 -13.05 3.20 2.39
N SER A 126 -14.36 2.95 2.27
CA SER A 126 -15.38 3.99 2.03
C SER A 126 -15.33 5.15 3.04
N PRO A 127 -15.09 4.92 4.35
CA PRO A 127 -15.00 6.02 5.31
C PRO A 127 -13.87 7.02 5.07
N TYR A 128 -12.85 6.64 4.30
CA TYR A 128 -11.69 7.46 4.00
C TYR A 128 -11.63 7.90 2.54
N SER A 129 -12.71 7.71 1.77
CA SER A 129 -12.74 8.03 0.34
C SER A 129 -13.78 9.12 0.05
N PRO A 130 -13.47 10.12 -0.79
CA PRO A 130 -14.46 11.09 -1.24
C PRO A 130 -15.61 10.40 -1.96
N ALA A 131 -16.84 10.71 -1.57
CA ALA A 131 -18.07 10.20 -2.20
C ALA A 131 -18.16 10.50 -3.70
N THR A 132 -17.48 11.54 -4.17
CA THR A 132 -17.56 12.07 -5.52
C THR A 132 -16.58 11.43 -6.50
N LEU A 133 -15.67 10.56 -6.04
CA LEU A 133 -14.68 9.93 -6.91
C LEU A 133 -15.23 8.60 -7.46
N PRO A 134 -15.45 8.48 -8.78
CA PRO A 134 -15.74 7.19 -9.38
C PRO A 134 -14.46 6.36 -9.41
N VAL A 135 -14.48 5.18 -8.78
CA VAL A 135 -13.32 4.29 -8.73
C VAL A 135 -13.66 3.01 -9.47
N LYS A 136 -12.87 2.71 -10.50
CA LYS A 136 -12.88 1.39 -11.15
C LYS A 136 -11.53 0.77 -10.86
N ALA A 137 -11.51 -0.48 -10.41
CA ALA A 137 -10.27 -1.19 -10.13
C ALA A 137 -10.39 -2.67 -10.44
N ARG A 138 -9.27 -3.28 -10.80
CA ARG A 138 -9.11 -4.73 -10.92
C ARG A 138 -8.16 -5.25 -9.83
N ALA A 139 -8.63 -6.22 -9.07
CA ALA A 139 -7.87 -6.98 -8.10
C ALA A 139 -7.36 -8.27 -8.73
N CYS A 140 -6.09 -8.31 -9.13
CA CYS A 140 -5.47 -9.52 -9.65
C CYS A 140 -4.84 -10.33 -8.52
N PHE A 141 -5.36 -11.54 -8.28
CA PHE A 141 -4.80 -12.47 -7.32
C PHE A 141 -3.80 -13.37 -8.02
N LEU A 142 -2.56 -13.32 -7.51
CA LEU A 142 -1.40 -13.96 -8.09
C LEU A 142 -0.82 -14.99 -7.12
N VAL A 143 0.03 -15.85 -7.65
CA VAL A 143 0.92 -16.69 -6.85
C VAL A 143 2.34 -16.56 -7.38
N GLY A 144 3.30 -16.47 -6.47
CA GLY A 144 4.73 -16.30 -6.78
C GLY A 144 5.20 -14.84 -6.69
N GLY A 145 6.51 -14.66 -6.90
CA GLY A 145 7.21 -13.39 -6.73
C GLY A 145 7.43 -12.98 -5.28
N GLY A 146 8.29 -11.97 -5.09
CA GLY A 146 8.72 -11.51 -3.75
C GLY A 146 7.85 -10.41 -3.12
N ALA A 147 7.00 -9.74 -3.89
CA ALA A 147 6.15 -8.66 -3.40
C ALA A 147 4.85 -9.19 -2.76
N LEU A 148 4.36 -8.53 -1.70
CA LEU A 148 3.06 -8.81 -1.07
C LEU A 148 1.90 -8.32 -1.94
N GLY A 149 1.99 -7.07 -2.37
CA GLY A 149 1.11 -6.44 -3.33
C GLY A 149 1.88 -5.44 -4.21
N PHE A 150 1.29 -5.05 -5.34
CA PHE A 150 1.84 -3.97 -6.17
C PHE A 150 0.83 -3.44 -7.20
N THR A 151 1.03 -2.19 -7.59
CA THR A 151 0.39 -1.53 -8.73
C THR A 151 1.44 -1.15 -9.78
N PHE A 152 1.00 -0.86 -11.00
CA PHE A 152 1.81 -0.14 -11.99
C PHE A 152 1.11 1.19 -12.29
N GLY A 153 1.87 2.28 -12.32
CA GLY A 153 1.31 3.59 -12.65
C GLY A 153 0.58 3.59 -13.99
N GLY A 154 -0.61 4.21 -14.00
CA GLY A 154 -1.46 4.34 -15.20
C GLY A 154 -2.35 3.14 -15.54
N ASP A 155 -2.38 2.09 -14.70
CA ASP A 155 -3.35 0.99 -14.79
C ASP A 155 -4.17 0.94 -13.51
N ASP A 156 -5.50 0.79 -13.63
CA ASP A 156 -6.43 0.65 -12.51
C ASP A 156 -6.39 -0.78 -11.95
N THR A 157 -5.19 -1.37 -11.85
CA THR A 157 -4.98 -2.75 -11.44
C THR A 157 -4.01 -2.80 -10.26
N PHE A 158 -4.44 -3.47 -9.20
CA PHE A 158 -3.57 -3.89 -8.11
C PHE A 158 -3.45 -5.41 -8.09
N ASN A 159 -2.29 -5.88 -7.64
CA ASN A 159 -1.92 -7.28 -7.66
C ASN A 159 -1.61 -7.72 -6.24
N VAL A 160 -2.04 -8.92 -5.84
CA VAL A 160 -1.79 -9.47 -4.50
C VAL A 160 -1.29 -10.90 -4.59
N ALA A 161 -0.21 -11.20 -3.88
CA ALA A 161 0.45 -12.51 -3.90
C ALA A 161 -0.06 -13.41 -2.76
N LEU A 162 -0.87 -14.41 -3.11
CA LEU A 162 -1.59 -15.24 -2.12
C LEU A 162 -0.68 -16.14 -1.28
N GLN A 163 0.49 -16.54 -1.78
CA GLN A 163 1.41 -17.43 -1.05
C GLN A 163 1.97 -16.79 0.22
N LYS A 164 2.00 -15.47 0.32
CA LYS A 164 2.49 -14.80 1.52
C LYS A 164 1.42 -14.75 2.62
N ILE A 165 0.14 -14.83 2.23
CA ILE A 165 -1.02 -14.72 3.12
C ILE A 165 -1.39 -16.05 3.78
N GLY A 166 -1.27 -17.15 3.05
CA GLY A 166 -1.69 -18.47 3.55
C GLY A 166 -3.21 -18.60 3.56
N ASP A 167 -3.80 -18.98 4.69
CA ASP A 167 -5.23 -19.17 4.89
C ASP A 167 -5.90 -17.98 5.63
N ASP A 168 -5.18 -16.88 5.82
CA ASP A 168 -5.63 -15.71 6.57
C ASP A 168 -6.55 -14.79 5.74
N TYR A 169 -7.83 -15.17 5.66
CA TYR A 169 -8.83 -14.40 4.93
C TYR A 169 -9.01 -12.97 5.45
N GLU A 170 -9.06 -12.78 6.77
CA GLU A 170 -9.26 -11.45 7.34
C GLU A 170 -8.04 -10.57 7.03
N GLY A 171 -6.83 -11.12 7.16
CA GLY A 171 -5.61 -10.45 6.73
C GLY A 171 -5.62 -10.07 5.25
N LEU A 172 -6.15 -10.94 4.38
CA LEU A 172 -6.30 -10.61 2.95
C LEU A 172 -7.24 -9.43 2.72
N VAL A 173 -8.37 -9.35 3.43
CA VAL A 173 -9.31 -8.22 3.31
C VAL A 173 -8.61 -6.90 3.66
N TYR A 174 -7.84 -6.88 4.75
CA TYR A 174 -7.12 -5.68 5.19
C TYR A 174 -5.97 -5.31 4.24
N LEU A 175 -5.22 -6.30 3.74
CA LEU A 175 -4.17 -6.06 2.74
C LEU A 175 -4.75 -5.48 1.45
N VAL A 176 -5.84 -6.08 0.95
CA VAL A 176 -6.49 -5.64 -0.27
C VAL A 176 -7.06 -4.23 -0.09
N ALA A 177 -7.58 -3.91 1.10
CA ALA A 177 -8.01 -2.55 1.41
C ALA A 177 -6.87 -1.53 1.38
N HIS A 178 -5.69 -1.87 1.92
CA HIS A 178 -4.48 -1.06 1.84
C HIS A 178 -4.07 -0.81 0.38
N GLU A 179 -3.87 -1.88 -0.40
CA GLU A 179 -3.39 -1.80 -1.78
C GLU A 179 -4.37 -1.06 -2.71
N LEU A 180 -5.67 -1.34 -2.59
CA LEU A 180 -6.70 -0.67 -3.38
C LEU A 180 -6.82 0.81 -3.01
N TYR A 181 -6.51 1.19 -1.77
CA TYR A 181 -6.52 2.59 -1.37
C TYR A 181 -5.50 3.42 -2.15
N HIS A 182 -4.37 2.84 -2.58
CA HIS A 182 -3.43 3.53 -3.47
C HIS A 182 -4.04 3.87 -4.83
N THR A 183 -4.89 2.99 -5.39
CA THR A 183 -5.64 3.32 -6.62
C THR A 183 -6.57 4.52 -6.40
N ILE A 184 -7.19 4.62 -5.22
CA ILE A 184 -8.07 5.75 -4.88
C ILE A 184 -7.26 7.03 -4.72
N GLN A 185 -6.10 6.97 -4.08
CA GLN A 185 -5.17 8.08 -3.99
C GLN A 185 -4.74 8.57 -5.39
N GLN A 186 -4.43 7.64 -6.31
CA GLN A 186 -4.06 7.97 -7.69
C GLN A 186 -5.21 8.61 -8.47
N VAL A 187 -6.43 8.06 -8.37
CA VAL A 187 -7.64 8.67 -8.96
C VAL A 187 -7.84 10.08 -8.39
N GLY A 188 -7.67 10.25 -7.08
CA GLY A 188 -7.73 11.54 -6.41
C GLY A 188 -6.70 12.55 -6.91
N GLU A 189 -5.46 12.12 -7.13
CA GLU A 189 -4.40 12.96 -7.70
C GLU A 189 -4.79 13.50 -9.08
N HIS A 190 -5.40 12.66 -9.93
CA HIS A 190 -5.91 13.10 -11.24
C HIS A 190 -7.07 14.11 -11.16
N HIS A 191 -7.77 14.18 -10.02
CA HIS A 191 -8.89 15.09 -9.78
C HIS A 191 -8.51 16.33 -8.98
N ARG A 192 -7.22 16.56 -8.69
CA ARG A 192 -6.77 17.78 -8.00
C ARG A 192 -7.10 19.01 -8.86
N THR A 193 -7.69 20.03 -8.22
CA THR A 193 -8.16 21.25 -8.90
C THR A 193 -7.04 22.11 -9.47
N ASN A 194 -5.84 21.99 -8.91
CA ASN A 194 -4.66 22.72 -9.34
C ASN A 194 -3.76 21.75 -10.12
N GLY A 195 -3.65 21.96 -11.43
CA GLY A 195 -2.73 21.20 -12.25
C GLY A 195 -1.27 21.52 -11.91
N LYS A 196 -0.36 20.57 -12.13
CA LYS A 196 1.09 20.79 -11.94
C LYS A 196 1.56 21.92 -12.86
N THR A 197 1.94 23.06 -12.29
CA THR A 197 2.41 24.23 -13.07
C THR A 197 3.94 24.26 -13.19
N ALA A 198 4.67 23.61 -12.29
CA ALA A 198 6.11 23.45 -12.39
C ALA A 198 6.47 22.20 -13.19
N ALA A 199 6.98 22.39 -14.42
CA ALA A 199 7.45 21.27 -15.23
C ALA A 199 8.74 20.63 -14.68
N ASN A 200 9.60 21.41 -14.04
CA ASN A 200 10.89 20.97 -13.48
C ASN A 200 11.19 21.71 -12.16
N PRO A 201 10.61 21.28 -11.03
CA PRO A 201 10.96 21.84 -9.72
C PRO A 201 12.47 21.63 -9.41
N PRO A 202 13.10 22.51 -8.61
CA PRO A 202 14.45 22.28 -8.12
C PRO A 202 14.57 20.91 -7.46
N LYS A 203 15.69 20.20 -7.68
CA LYS A 203 15.90 18.82 -7.21
C LYS A 203 15.55 18.63 -5.73
N ASN A 204 15.94 19.56 -4.88
CA ASN A 204 15.66 19.47 -3.45
C ASN A 204 14.16 19.57 -3.11
N ILE A 205 13.41 20.37 -3.87
CA ILE A 205 11.95 20.46 -3.77
C ILE A 205 11.31 19.15 -4.24
N ASP A 206 11.75 18.63 -5.38
CA ASP A 206 11.24 17.37 -5.95
C ASP A 206 11.48 16.16 -5.03
N ASN A 207 12.71 16.03 -4.52
CA ASN A 207 13.09 14.99 -3.57
C ASN A 207 12.25 15.08 -2.28
N THR A 208 12.13 16.29 -1.73
CA THR A 208 11.36 16.53 -0.50
C THR A 208 9.88 16.21 -0.70
N TYR A 209 9.30 16.68 -1.81
CA TYR A 209 7.93 16.36 -2.19
C TYR A 209 7.71 14.87 -2.32
N THR A 210 8.63 14.15 -2.96
CA THR A 210 8.53 12.70 -3.12
C THR A 210 8.48 11.98 -1.77
N LEU A 211 9.34 12.35 -0.81
CA LEU A 211 9.30 11.75 0.53
C LEU A 211 7.99 12.06 1.28
N LEU A 212 7.48 13.29 1.19
CA LEU A 212 6.20 13.68 1.80
C LEU A 212 5.00 12.97 1.15
N ALA A 213 5.04 12.80 -0.17
CA ALA A 213 4.01 12.10 -0.92
C ALA A 213 3.94 10.63 -0.52
N ASN A 214 5.08 9.95 -0.39
CA ASN A 214 5.13 8.56 0.09
C ASN A 214 4.70 8.45 1.56
N LEU A 215 5.10 9.40 2.42
CA LEU A 215 4.66 9.41 3.83
C LEU A 215 3.12 9.48 3.94
N TRP A 216 2.50 10.35 3.15
CA TRP A 216 1.05 10.46 3.08
C TRP A 216 0.40 9.19 2.50
N ALA A 217 0.90 8.72 1.35
CA ALA A 217 0.34 7.59 0.64
C ALA A 217 0.33 6.32 1.51
N GLU A 218 1.50 5.93 2.01
CA GLU A 218 1.68 4.71 2.81
C GLU A 218 1.05 4.84 4.20
N GLY A 219 1.17 6.01 4.82
CA GLY A 219 0.60 6.26 6.13
C GLY A 219 -0.93 6.15 6.16
N SER A 220 -1.59 6.76 5.18
CA SER A 220 -3.05 6.72 5.10
C SER A 220 -3.57 5.37 4.59
N ALA A 221 -2.86 4.68 3.69
CA ALA A 221 -3.19 3.31 3.29
C ALA A 221 -3.04 2.31 4.45
N SER A 222 -2.02 2.47 5.29
CA SER A 222 -1.82 1.68 6.52
C SER A 222 -2.97 1.88 7.52
N LEU A 223 -3.56 3.08 7.60
CA LEU A 223 -4.74 3.33 8.44
C LEU A 223 -5.99 2.62 7.92
N VAL A 224 -6.16 2.57 6.61
CA VAL A 224 -7.26 1.87 5.95
C VAL A 224 -7.13 0.36 6.17
N GLY A 225 -5.96 -0.21 5.90
CA GLY A 225 -5.59 -1.60 6.17
C GLY A 225 -5.02 -1.84 7.58
N ASP A 226 -5.61 -1.21 8.61
CA ASP A 226 -5.10 -1.29 9.99
C ASP A 226 -5.27 -2.68 10.62
N PHE A 227 -4.25 -3.54 10.45
CA PHE A 227 -4.22 -4.92 10.96
C PHE A 227 -4.41 -5.03 12.47
N THR A 228 -4.16 -3.96 13.25
CA THR A 228 -4.36 -3.96 14.71
C THR A 228 -5.84 -4.13 15.10
N LYS A 229 -6.76 -3.93 14.16
CA LYS A 229 -8.21 -4.10 14.37
C LYS A 229 -8.66 -5.57 14.30
N ILE A 230 -7.83 -6.46 13.79
CA ILE A 230 -8.12 -7.89 13.66
C ILE A 230 -8.02 -8.55 15.03
N LYS A 231 -9.14 -9.05 15.55
CA LYS A 231 -9.22 -9.61 16.92
C LYS A 231 -8.60 -11.01 17.05
N GLN A 232 -8.67 -11.79 15.98
CA GLN A 232 -8.18 -13.17 15.93
C GLN A 232 -7.26 -13.31 14.71
N PRO A 233 -6.06 -12.71 14.74
CA PRO A 233 -5.19 -12.69 13.59
C PRO A 233 -4.74 -14.10 13.20
N GLY A 234 -4.86 -14.41 11.90
CA GLY A 234 -4.15 -15.54 11.30
C GLY A 234 -2.63 -15.31 11.29
N GLY A 235 -1.88 -16.27 10.76
CA GLY A 235 -0.41 -16.20 10.76
C GLY A 235 0.14 -14.91 10.12
N PHE A 236 -0.38 -14.56 8.95
CA PHE A 236 0.01 -13.33 8.24
C PHE A 236 -0.35 -12.07 9.03
N SER A 237 -1.61 -11.92 9.47
CA SER A 237 -2.06 -10.76 10.23
C SER A 237 -1.31 -10.60 11.54
N LYS A 238 -0.90 -11.70 12.17
CA LYS A 238 -0.12 -11.68 13.40
C LYS A 238 1.26 -11.08 13.15
N GLU A 239 1.95 -11.51 12.09
CA GLU A 239 3.24 -10.92 11.70
C GLU A 239 3.11 -9.42 11.41
N GLN A 240 2.02 -9.00 10.76
CA GLN A 240 1.72 -7.58 10.54
C GLN A 240 1.52 -6.83 11.87
N GLN A 241 0.68 -7.35 12.78
CA GLN A 241 0.47 -6.75 14.11
C GLN A 241 1.76 -6.61 14.90
N GLU A 242 2.64 -7.62 14.85
CA GLU A 242 3.96 -7.54 15.50
C GLU A 242 4.83 -6.41 14.92
N GLN A 243 4.72 -6.09 13.62
CA GLN A 243 5.40 -4.94 13.04
C GLN A 243 4.83 -3.61 13.52
N TYR A 244 3.50 -3.49 13.63
CA TYR A 244 2.82 -2.33 14.22
C TYR A 244 3.29 -2.11 15.66
N ASP A 245 3.35 -3.17 16.48
CA ASP A 245 3.78 -3.08 17.87
C ASP A 245 5.24 -2.62 17.98
N ARG A 246 6.15 -3.26 17.24
CA ARG A 246 7.57 -2.88 17.24
C ARG A 246 7.77 -1.42 16.83
N ASN A 247 7.14 -1.00 15.73
CA ASN A 247 7.26 0.38 15.25
C ASN A 247 6.54 1.39 16.17
N GLY A 248 5.44 1.00 16.80
CA GLY A 248 4.73 1.79 17.79
C GLY A 248 5.60 2.11 19.01
N GLN A 249 6.37 1.13 19.50
CA GLN A 249 7.30 1.30 20.63
C GLN A 249 8.45 2.26 20.33
N ARG A 250 8.86 2.39 19.07
CA ARG A 250 9.93 3.30 18.63
C ARG A 250 9.42 4.50 17.83
N SER A 251 8.18 4.94 18.07
CA SER A 251 7.55 5.97 17.26
C SER A 251 8.34 7.29 17.20
N ARG A 252 8.99 7.70 18.29
CA ARG A 252 9.83 8.92 18.30
C ARG A 252 11.06 8.76 17.40
N GLN A 253 11.65 7.57 17.38
CA GLN A 253 12.78 7.23 16.53
C GLN A 253 12.37 7.19 15.06
N ASN A 254 11.17 6.67 14.74
CA ASN A 254 10.64 6.70 13.38
C ASN A 254 10.48 8.14 12.87
N PHE A 255 9.95 9.05 13.71
CA PHE A 255 9.87 10.48 13.39
C PHE A 255 11.27 11.06 13.17
N ALA A 256 12.20 10.87 14.11
CA ALA A 256 13.55 11.41 13.99
C ALA A 256 14.28 10.91 12.73
N LEU A 257 14.10 9.63 12.36
CA LEU A 257 14.68 9.05 11.16
C LEU A 257 14.11 9.71 9.90
N PHE A 258 12.78 9.74 9.73
CA PHE A 258 12.16 10.38 8.57
C PHE A 258 12.54 11.86 8.46
N GLU A 259 12.54 12.59 9.57
CA GLU A 259 12.92 14.01 9.59
C GLU A 259 14.39 14.22 9.17
N SER A 260 15.28 13.29 9.54
CA SER A 260 16.67 13.31 9.08
C SER A 260 16.77 13.06 7.57
N LEU A 261 16.00 12.10 7.04
CA LEU A 261 15.93 11.83 5.59
C LEU A 261 15.38 13.03 4.82
N LEU A 262 14.33 13.67 5.35
CA LEU A 262 13.71 14.87 4.77
C LEU A 262 14.68 16.05 4.78
N PHE A 263 15.44 16.23 5.86
CA PHE A 263 16.49 17.24 5.95
C PHE A 263 17.55 17.04 4.86
N SER A 264 18.06 15.81 4.71
CA SER A 264 19.01 15.47 3.64
C SER A 264 18.41 15.73 2.26
N ALA A 265 17.17 15.29 2.00
CA ALA A 265 16.50 15.52 0.71
C ALA A 265 16.38 17.02 0.36
N PHE A 266 16.19 17.88 1.36
CA PHE A 266 15.97 19.30 1.16
C PHE A 266 17.26 20.14 1.12
N HIS A 267 18.29 19.77 1.88
CA HIS A 267 19.51 20.56 2.04
C HIS A 267 20.74 20.01 1.32
N ASP A 268 20.79 18.70 1.04
CA ASP A 268 21.91 18.07 0.35
C ASP A 268 21.59 17.86 -1.13
N SER A 269 22.18 18.69 -1.99
CA SER A 269 21.99 18.60 -3.44
C SER A 269 22.55 17.30 -4.04
N THR A 270 23.44 16.61 -3.33
CA THR A 270 24.07 15.35 -3.74
C THR A 270 23.30 14.11 -3.28
N ALA A 271 22.31 14.28 -2.39
CA ALA A 271 21.53 13.16 -1.86
C ALA A 271 20.90 12.31 -2.97
N ASN A 272 20.97 10.99 -2.79
CA ASN A 272 20.35 10.00 -3.66
C ASN A 272 18.95 9.67 -3.14
N LEU A 273 17.92 10.13 -3.84
CA LEU A 273 16.53 9.93 -3.43
C LEU A 273 16.16 8.44 -3.28
N SER A 274 16.71 7.56 -4.13
CA SER A 274 16.44 6.13 -4.05
C SER A 274 16.94 5.52 -2.74
N GLU A 275 18.12 5.95 -2.26
CA GLU A 275 18.65 5.50 -0.97
C GLU A 275 17.82 6.04 0.20
N LEU A 276 17.46 7.33 0.16
CA LEU A 276 16.59 7.92 1.19
C LEU A 276 15.24 7.21 1.25
N TYR A 277 14.64 6.93 0.09
CA TYR A 277 13.40 6.18 -0.02
C TYR A 277 13.57 4.77 0.58
N ASN A 278 14.62 4.05 0.20
CA ASN A 278 14.85 2.69 0.68
C ASN A 278 15.02 2.63 2.21
N ILE A 279 15.64 3.65 2.82
CA ILE A 279 15.77 3.72 4.28
C ILE A 279 14.40 3.89 4.95
N GLY A 280 13.53 4.76 4.43
CA GLY A 280 12.25 5.05 5.08
C GLY A 280 11.12 4.06 4.78
N PHE A 281 11.05 3.58 3.55
CA PHE A 281 9.84 2.99 2.96
C PHE A 281 10.01 1.53 2.52
N THR A 282 11.08 0.86 2.95
CA THR A 282 11.28 -0.57 2.64
C THR A 282 11.63 -1.35 3.90
N VAL A 283 11.58 -2.67 3.77
CA VAL A 283 11.95 -3.62 4.83
C VAL A 283 13.40 -3.49 5.32
N ALA A 284 14.27 -2.74 4.62
CA ALA A 284 15.66 -2.51 5.05
C ALA A 284 15.74 -1.90 6.46
N PHE A 285 14.77 -1.07 6.83
CA PHE A 285 14.61 -0.52 8.17
C PHE A 285 13.14 -0.62 8.62
N ASP A 286 12.53 -1.79 8.40
CA ASP A 286 11.18 -2.11 8.87
C ASP A 286 10.09 -1.08 8.48
N GLU A 287 10.22 -0.47 7.30
CA GLU A 287 9.20 0.44 6.75
C GLU A 287 8.83 1.59 7.71
N THR A 288 9.81 2.09 8.47
CA THR A 288 9.60 3.06 9.56
C THR A 288 8.70 4.26 9.20
N SER A 289 8.81 4.76 7.96
CA SER A 289 7.99 5.88 7.46
C SER A 289 6.51 5.51 7.29
N TYR A 290 6.17 4.26 6.98
CA TYR A 290 4.78 3.78 6.91
C TYR A 290 4.11 4.00 8.26
N PHE A 291 4.78 3.57 9.33
CA PHE A 291 4.26 3.65 10.69
C PHE A 291 4.24 5.08 11.25
N MET A 292 5.17 5.94 10.83
CA MET A 292 5.09 7.38 11.11
C MET A 292 3.84 7.98 10.46
N GLY A 293 3.64 7.74 9.16
CA GLY A 293 2.48 8.22 8.42
C GLY A 293 1.17 7.67 9.00
N TYR A 294 1.12 6.39 9.36
CA TYR A 294 -0.01 5.75 10.05
C TYR A 294 -0.36 6.49 11.33
N ARG A 295 0.64 6.79 12.17
CA ARG A 295 0.43 7.54 13.42
C ARG A 295 -0.10 8.94 13.15
N MET A 296 0.42 9.64 12.15
CA MET A 296 -0.10 10.95 11.74
C MET A 296 -1.56 10.84 11.29
N ALA A 297 -1.90 9.84 10.48
CA ALA A 297 -3.25 9.60 10.01
C ALA A 297 -4.21 9.28 11.17
N LYS A 298 -3.81 8.46 12.15
CA LYS A 298 -4.57 8.19 13.38
C LYS A 298 -4.85 9.46 14.18
N VAL A 299 -3.87 10.34 14.33
CA VAL A 299 -4.04 11.64 15.01
C VAL A 299 -5.02 12.53 14.23
N ILE A 300 -4.93 12.56 12.90
CA ILE A 300 -5.90 13.32 12.09
C ILE A 300 -7.31 12.73 12.25
N GLU A 301 -7.46 11.41 12.17
CA GLU A 301 -8.74 10.73 12.39
C GLU A 301 -9.33 11.09 13.76
N GLU A 302 -8.53 11.02 14.83
CA GLU A 302 -8.96 11.28 16.20
C GLU A 302 -9.44 12.73 16.40
N TYR A 303 -8.70 13.71 15.87
CA TYR A 303 -8.95 15.14 16.17
C TYR A 303 -9.73 15.90 15.10
N ARG A 304 -9.87 15.33 13.90
CA ARG A 304 -10.53 15.96 12.74
C ARG A 304 -11.54 15.06 12.05
N GLY A 305 -11.53 13.77 12.33
CA GLY A 305 -12.46 12.80 11.75
C GLY A 305 -12.02 12.29 10.38
N LYS A 306 -12.66 11.20 9.96
CA LYS A 306 -12.37 10.50 8.70
C LYS A 306 -12.65 11.35 7.46
N ASP A 307 -13.66 12.22 7.51
CA ASP A 307 -14.00 13.14 6.41
C ASP A 307 -12.82 14.04 6.01
N VAL A 308 -11.98 14.44 6.97
CA VAL A 308 -10.80 15.25 6.67
C VAL A 308 -9.76 14.42 5.93
N LEU A 309 -9.48 13.18 6.38
CA LEU A 309 -8.60 12.26 5.65
C LEU A 309 -9.10 11.98 4.24
N ALA A 310 -10.40 11.76 4.07
CA ALA A 310 -11.02 11.60 2.76
C ALA A 310 -10.78 12.83 1.87
N GLY A 311 -11.00 14.03 2.41
CA GLY A 311 -10.76 15.29 1.71
C GLY A 311 -9.31 15.49 1.25
N LEU A 312 -8.33 14.89 1.93
CA LEU A 312 -6.91 15.00 1.56
C LEU A 312 -6.56 14.25 0.27
N ILE A 313 -7.38 13.29 -0.18
CA ILE A 313 -7.13 12.53 -1.42
C ILE A 313 -7.02 13.45 -2.64
N THR A 314 -7.81 14.51 -2.69
CA THR A 314 -7.80 15.49 -3.78
C THR A 314 -6.98 16.74 -3.45
N GLN A 315 -6.09 16.67 -2.46
CA GLN A 315 -5.18 17.75 -2.07
C GLN A 315 -3.73 17.36 -2.33
N ASN A 316 -2.84 18.35 -2.39
CA ASN A 316 -1.41 18.11 -2.44
C ASN A 316 -0.95 17.38 -1.15
N PRO A 317 -0.06 16.37 -1.21
CA PRO A 317 0.39 15.62 -0.04
C PRO A 317 1.01 16.47 1.09
N ILE A 318 1.50 17.68 0.80
CA ILE A 318 1.98 18.64 1.81
C ILE A 318 0.86 18.97 2.82
N GLU A 319 -0.40 18.98 2.37
CA GLU A 319 -1.57 19.27 3.19
C GLU A 319 -1.73 18.27 4.35
N PHE A 320 -1.38 17.00 4.15
CA PHE A 320 -1.40 15.98 5.21
C PHE A 320 -0.51 16.38 6.39
N CYS A 321 0.70 16.85 6.11
CA CYS A 321 1.63 17.34 7.12
C CYS A 321 1.15 18.66 7.75
N ARG A 322 0.53 19.54 6.96
CA ARG A 322 -0.03 20.81 7.45
C ARG A 322 -1.16 20.59 8.45
N VAL A 323 -2.08 19.67 8.15
CA VAL A 323 -3.19 19.30 9.04
C VAL A 323 -2.65 18.69 10.33
N TYR A 324 -1.71 17.74 10.24
CA TYR A 324 -1.07 17.15 11.43
C TYR A 324 -0.41 18.23 12.32
N ARG A 325 0.35 19.16 11.72
CA ARG A 325 0.97 20.28 12.43
C ARG A 325 -0.03 21.18 13.11
N ALA A 326 -1.15 21.48 12.47
CA ALA A 326 -2.20 22.28 13.07
C ALA A 326 -2.82 21.60 14.31
N ILE A 327 -2.90 20.26 14.33
CA ILE A 327 -3.45 19.50 15.46
C ILE A 327 -2.55 19.61 16.68
N TYR A 328 -1.26 19.26 16.57
CA TYR A 328 -0.39 19.29 17.77
C TYR A 328 -0.18 20.71 18.31
N LYS A 329 -0.21 21.75 17.46
CA LYS A 329 -0.20 23.16 17.92
C LYS A 329 -1.47 23.56 18.66
N GLN A 330 -2.62 23.00 18.28
CA GLN A 330 -3.89 23.24 18.98
C GLN A 330 -3.99 22.45 20.29
N PHE A 331 -3.36 21.28 20.37
CA PHE A 331 -3.46 20.36 21.51
C PHE A 331 -2.08 19.98 22.09
N PRO A 332 -1.32 20.95 22.63
CA PRO A 332 0.06 20.71 23.09
C PRO A 332 0.16 19.69 24.24
N ASP A 333 -0.89 19.53 25.05
CA ASP A 333 -0.88 18.66 26.24
C ASP A 333 -1.19 17.17 25.95
N ARG A 334 -1.34 16.77 24.69
CA ARG A 334 -1.85 15.43 24.31
C ARG A 334 -0.79 14.39 23.97
N ASN A 335 0.49 14.65 24.28
CA ASN A 335 1.62 13.75 23.98
C ASN A 335 1.66 13.33 22.49
N ILE A 336 1.28 14.26 21.61
CA ILE A 336 1.43 14.12 20.16
C ILE A 336 2.91 14.36 19.83
N ILE A 337 3.48 13.59 18.90
CA ILE A 337 4.89 13.79 18.52
C ILE A 337 4.95 14.97 17.56
N GLU A 338 5.55 16.06 18.01
CA GLU A 338 5.75 17.25 17.19
C GLU A 338 6.91 17.05 16.21
N PHE A 339 6.82 17.70 15.05
CA PHE A 339 7.96 17.81 14.16
C PHE A 339 9.06 18.67 14.80
N SER A 340 10.32 18.39 14.47
CA SER A 340 11.42 19.29 14.81
C SER A 340 11.25 20.65 14.14
N GLY A 341 11.88 21.68 14.72
CA GLY A 341 11.89 23.02 14.13
C GLY A 341 12.47 23.06 12.71
N SER A 342 13.46 22.22 12.40
CA SER A 342 14.00 22.08 11.03
C SER A 342 12.96 21.56 10.05
N THR A 343 12.20 20.54 10.44
CA THR A 343 11.11 19.98 9.61
C THR A 343 9.99 20.98 9.43
N GLU A 344 9.59 21.70 10.48
CA GLU A 344 8.59 22.78 10.35
C GLU A 344 9.05 23.86 9.37
N ALA A 345 10.33 24.25 9.41
CA ALA A 345 10.91 25.22 8.48
C ALA A 345 10.91 24.70 7.03
N ILE A 346 11.27 23.43 6.81
CA ILE A 346 11.19 22.78 5.49
C ILE A 346 9.75 22.78 4.98
N LEU A 347 8.79 22.33 5.79
CA LEU A 347 7.37 22.30 5.41
C LEU A 347 6.86 23.70 5.04
N THR A 348 7.25 24.73 5.79
CA THR A 348 6.88 26.13 5.51
C THR A 348 7.44 26.59 4.16
N ARG A 349 8.64 26.14 3.77
CA ARG A 349 9.18 26.43 2.43
C ARG A 349 8.47 25.63 1.34
N MET A 350 8.05 24.40 1.63
CA MET A 350 7.29 23.56 0.70
C MET A 350 5.89 24.09 0.43
N GLU A 351 5.26 24.81 1.37
CA GLU A 351 3.94 25.44 1.16
C GLU A 351 3.92 26.39 -0.04
N ALA A 352 5.03 27.08 -0.34
CA ALA A 352 5.15 27.94 -1.53
C ALA A 352 5.10 27.17 -2.87
N TRP A 353 5.07 25.83 -2.81
CA TRP A 353 5.00 24.90 -3.94
C TRP A 353 3.71 24.10 -4.00
N ASN A 354 2.78 24.30 -3.06
CA ASN A 354 1.56 23.50 -2.93
C ASN A 354 0.69 23.48 -4.20
N ASP A 355 0.61 24.61 -4.90
CA ASP A 355 -0.17 24.76 -6.14
C ASP A 355 0.70 24.63 -7.41
N LYS A 356 1.94 24.19 -7.26
CA LYS A 356 2.93 24.07 -8.34
C LYS A 356 3.32 22.64 -8.67
N LEU A 357 3.30 21.77 -7.66
CA LEU A 357 3.64 20.35 -7.71
C LEU A 357 2.37 19.50 -7.76
#